data_AF-A0A3B9X775-F1
#
_entry.id   AF-A0A3B9X775-F1
#
_cell.length_a   1.000
_cell.length_b   1.000
_cell.length_c   1.000
_cell.angle_alpha   90.00
_cell.angle_beta   90.00
_cell.angle_gamma   90.00
#
_symmetry.space_group_name_H-M   'P 1'
#
loop_
_entity.id
_entity.type
_entity.pdbx_description
1 polymer ?
#
loop_
_entity_poly.entity_id
_entity_poly.type
_entity_poly.pdbx_seq_one_letter_code
_entity_poly.pdbx_strand_id
1 'polypeptide(L)'
;DVTVHGFRSSFRDWAAECTGYPHEVCEMALAHTIGNKSEAAYRRGDLFDKRQRLMADWAEHCNSQFNGVAEVVPLKGVAGGGYE
;
A
#
# COMPACT_ATOMS: atom_id res chain seq x y z
N ASP A 1 6.08 -1.51 15.75
CA ASP A 1 5.09 -0.43 15.79
C ASP A 1 4.66 -0.14 14.36
N VAL A 2 3.36 -0.21 14.06
CA VAL A 2 2.83 0.12 12.74
C VAL A 2 2.21 1.49 12.85
N THR A 3 2.87 2.49 12.27
CA THR A 3 2.32 3.84 12.23
C THR A 3 1.27 3.93 11.13
N VAL A 4 0.30 4.84 11.32
CA VAL A 4 -0.73 5.12 10.29
C VAL A 4 -0.09 5.53 8.96
N HIS A 5 1.06 6.21 9.00
CA HIS A 5 1.81 6.59 7.80
C HIS A 5 2.42 5.39 7.09
N GLY A 6 3.04 4.47 7.83
CA GLY A 6 3.58 3.23 7.27
C GLY A 6 2.50 2.39 6.58
N PHE A 7 1.33 2.26 7.21
CA PHE A 7 0.22 1.50 6.62
C PHE A 7 -0.29 2.10 5.30
N ARG A 8 -0.39 3.43 5.22
CA ARG A 8 -0.79 4.11 3.97
C ARG A 8 0.26 4.00 2.87
N SER A 9 1.55 4.04 3.21
CA SER A 9 2.63 3.82 2.24
C SER A 9 2.57 2.40 1.68
N SER A 10 2.48 1.38 2.54
CA SER A 10 2.41 -0.02 2.10
C SER A 10 1.21 -0.29 1.20
N PHE A 11 0.05 0.27 1.53
CA PHE A 11 -1.13 0.19 0.65
C PHE A 11 -0.85 0.82 -0.73
N ARG A 12 -0.17 1.97 -0.76
CA ARG A 12 0.14 2.68 -2.01
C ARG A 12 1.13 1.95 -2.88
N ASP A 13 2.19 1.44 -2.28
CA ASP A 13 3.23 0.70 -2.99
C ASP A 13 2.63 -0.59 -3.57
N TRP A 14 1.87 -1.34 -2.76
CA TRP A 14 1.14 -2.52 -3.22
C TRP A 14 0.17 -2.23 -4.36
N ALA A 15 -0.66 -1.18 -4.23
CA ALA A 15 -1.64 -0.87 -5.25
C ALA A 15 -0.98 -0.48 -6.58
N ALA A 16 0.16 0.19 -6.55
CA ALA A 16 0.90 0.60 -7.75
C ALA A 16 1.68 -0.55 -8.41
N GLU A 17 2.26 -1.46 -7.61
CA GLU A 17 3.16 -2.49 -8.10
C GLU A 17 2.47 -3.82 -8.39
N CYS A 18 1.41 -4.15 -7.65
CA CYS A 18 0.78 -5.46 -7.67
C CYS A 18 -0.61 -5.49 -8.31
N THR A 19 -1.15 -4.35 -8.73
CA THR A 19 -2.52 -4.26 -9.25
C THR A 19 -2.63 -3.38 -10.51
N GLY A 20 -3.76 -3.48 -11.20
CA GLY A 20 -4.10 -2.61 -12.33
C GLY A 20 -5.04 -1.46 -11.97
N TYR A 21 -5.25 -1.16 -10.68
CA TYR A 21 -6.18 -0.12 -10.28
C TYR A 21 -5.67 1.27 -10.69
N PRO A 22 -6.52 2.13 -11.27
CA PRO A 22 -6.12 3.49 -11.63
C PRO A 22 -5.69 4.29 -10.39
N HIS A 23 -4.65 5.10 -10.54
CA HIS A 23 -4.11 5.96 -9.49
C HIS A 23 -5.21 6.79 -8.77
N GLU A 24 -6.17 7.31 -9.54
CA GLU A 24 -7.32 8.05 -9.01
C GLU A 24 -8.17 7.23 -8.01
N VAL A 25 -8.39 5.93 -8.27
CA VAL A 25 -9.15 5.05 -7.38
C VAL A 25 -8.38 4.84 -6.08
N CYS A 26 -7.07 4.66 -6.17
CA CYS A 26 -6.18 4.49 -5.01
C CYS A 26 -6.11 5.75 -4.14
N GLU A 27 -6.01 6.95 -4.73
CA GLU A 27 -6.07 8.22 -3.99
C GLU A 27 -7.43 8.43 -3.31
N MET A 28 -8.53 8.18 -4.02
CA MET A 28 -9.87 8.32 -3.46
C MET A 28 -10.17 7.30 -2.35
N ALA A 29 -9.58 6.11 -2.40
CA ALA A 29 -9.68 5.14 -1.31
C ALA A 29 -8.97 5.62 -0.03
N LEU A 30 -7.92 6.44 -0.16
CA LEU A 30 -7.24 7.09 0.95
C LEU A 30 -7.91 8.39 1.43
N ALA A 31 -9.05 8.75 0.83
CA ALA A 31 -9.73 10.03 1.01
C ALA A 31 -8.80 11.24 0.70
N HIS A 32 -7.81 11.05 -0.17
CA HIS A 32 -7.00 12.14 -0.67
C HIS A 32 -7.77 12.94 -1.72
N THR A 33 -7.66 14.26 -1.65
CA THR A 33 -8.27 15.16 -2.63
C THR A 33 -7.45 15.14 -3.92
N ILE A 34 -8.04 14.71 -5.03
CA ILE A 34 -7.39 14.79 -6.35
C ILE A 34 -7.46 16.25 -6.80
N GLY A 35 -6.29 16.87 -6.99
CA GLY A 35 -6.14 18.32 -7.21
C GLY A 35 -6.71 18.89 -8.51
N ASN A 36 -7.38 18.08 -9.35
CA ASN A 36 -7.87 18.53 -10.65
C ASN A 36 -9.40 18.73 -10.64
N LYS A 37 -9.80 19.96 -10.30
CA LYS A 37 -11.22 20.39 -10.26
C LYS A 37 -11.95 20.16 -11.59
N SER A 38 -11.24 20.16 -12.71
CA SER A 38 -11.81 19.94 -14.05
C SER A 38 -12.16 18.46 -14.27
N GLU A 39 -11.33 17.52 -13.84
CA GLU A 39 -11.65 16.07 -13.88
C GLU A 39 -12.77 15.69 -12.92
N ALA A 40 -12.83 16.32 -11.75
CA ALA A 40 -13.88 16.10 -10.77
C ALA A 40 -15.28 16.46 -11.33
N ALA A 41 -15.37 17.45 -12.21
CA ALA A 41 -16.63 17.84 -12.86
C ALA A 41 -17.13 16.82 -13.91
N TYR A 42 -16.22 16.05 -14.53
CA TYR A 42 -16.58 14.99 -15.49
C TYR A 42 -16.79 13.62 -14.83
N ARG A 43 -16.28 13.41 -13.61
CA ARG A 43 -16.57 12.23 -12.79
C ARG A 43 -17.97 12.33 -12.18
N ARG A 44 -18.98 11.89 -12.94
CA ARG A 44 -20.36 11.76 -12.44
C ARG A 44 -20.53 10.71 -11.33
N GLY A 45 -19.53 9.88 -11.05
CA GLY A 45 -19.56 8.86 -10.00
C GLY A 45 -18.30 8.91 -9.14
N ASP A 46 -18.45 8.61 -7.86
CA ASP A 46 -17.39 8.57 -6.84
C ASP A 46 -16.53 7.28 -6.89
N LEU A 47 -16.68 6.50 -7.97
CA LEU A 47 -16.00 5.24 -8.22
C LEU A 47 -16.16 4.24 -7.05
N PHE A 48 -17.27 4.32 -6.29
CA PHE A 48 -17.48 3.54 -5.07
C PHE A 48 -17.22 2.04 -5.27
N ASP A 49 -17.83 1.42 -6.28
CA ASP A 49 -17.66 -0.02 -6.53
C ASP A 49 -16.21 -0.41 -6.80
N LYS A 50 -15.45 0.44 -7.50
CA LYS A 50 -14.02 0.20 -7.76
C LYS A 50 -13.20 0.35 -6.47
N ARG A 51 -13.53 1.34 -5.63
CA ARG A 51 -12.89 1.51 -4.32
C ARG A 51 -13.21 0.34 -3.39
N GLN A 52 -14.44 -0.14 -3.40
CA GLN A 52 -14.85 -1.29 -2.61
C GLN A 52 -14.07 -2.55 -3.00
N ARG A 53 -13.94 -2.83 -4.30
CA ARG A 53 -13.16 -3.97 -4.79
C ARG A 53 -11.68 -3.84 -4.44
N LEU A 54 -11.09 -2.66 -4.64
CA LEU A 54 -9.71 -2.38 -4.24
C LEU A 54 -9.45 -2.65 -2.75
N MET A 55 -10.38 -2.24 -1.88
CA MET A 55 -10.25 -2.49 -0.44
C MET A 55 -10.43 -3.97 -0.07
N ALA A 56 -11.28 -4.70 -0.80
CA ALA A 56 -11.42 -6.14 -0.61
C ALA A 56 -10.14 -6.90 -0.99
N ASP A 57 -9.56 -6.58 -2.15
CA ASP A 57 -8.31 -7.17 -2.63
C ASP A 57 -7.14 -6.85 -1.67
N TRP A 58 -7.11 -5.62 -1.14
CA TRP A 58 -6.11 -5.24 -0.14
C TRP A 58 -6.26 -6.04 1.15
N ALA A 59 -7.49 -6.23 1.63
CA ALA A 59 -7.76 -7.04 2.82
C ALA A 59 -7.34 -8.49 2.61
N GLU A 60 -7.58 -9.06 1.43
CA GLU A 60 -7.11 -10.41 1.08
C GLU A 60 -5.58 -10.48 1.06
N HIS A 61 -4.91 -9.49 0.48
CA HIS A 61 -3.45 -9.42 0.48
C HIS A 61 -2.88 -9.37 1.91
N CYS A 62 -3.41 -8.51 2.78
CA CYS A 62 -3.00 -8.43 4.19
C CYS A 62 -3.23 -9.73 4.96
N ASN A 63 -4.27 -10.50 4.60
CA ASN A 63 -4.61 -11.77 5.23
C ASN A 63 -3.87 -12.97 4.62
N SER A 64 -3.17 -12.79 3.50
CA SER A 64 -2.44 -13.87 2.86
C SER A 64 -1.34 -14.36 3.80
N GLN A 65 -1.40 -15.64 4.18
CA GLN A 65 -0.36 -16.25 4.99
C GLN A 65 0.83 -16.62 4.09
N PHE A 66 2.02 -16.20 4.49
CA PHE A 66 3.24 -16.68 3.87
C PHE A 66 3.44 -18.16 4.26
N ASN A 67 3.04 -19.07 3.37
CA ASN A 67 3.20 -20.51 3.56
C ASN A 67 4.60 -21.02 3.17
N GLY A 68 5.55 -20.12 2.92
CA GLY A 68 6.94 -20.47 2.62
C GLY A 68 7.77 -20.68 3.89
N VAL A 69 8.79 -21.52 3.80
CA VAL A 69 9.84 -21.57 4.82
C VAL A 69 10.68 -20.30 4.66
N ALA A 70 10.47 -19.31 5.51
CA ALA A 70 11.34 -18.14 5.56
C ALA A 70 12.66 -18.55 6.22
N GLU A 71 13.74 -18.61 5.45
CA GLU A 71 15.09 -18.80 6.01
C GLU A 71 15.48 -17.50 6.73
N VAL A 72 15.35 -17.49 8.07
CA VAL A 72 15.77 -16.36 8.89
C VAL A 72 17.29 -16.36 8.96
N VAL A 73 17.93 -15.58 8.10
CA VAL A 73 19.39 -15.41 8.11
C VAL A 73 19.75 -14.35 9.16
N PRO A 74 20.56 -14.68 10.18
CA PRO A 74 21.05 -13.69 11.14
C PRO A 74 21.90 -12.64 10.41
N LEU A 75 21.56 -11.37 10.60
CA LEU A 75 22.45 -10.27 10.20
C LEU A 75 23.73 -10.40 11.04
N LYS A 76 24.86 -10.70 10.40
CA LYS A 76 26.17 -10.75 11.07
C LYS A 76 26.39 -9.42 11.78
N GLY A 77 26.32 -9.44 13.11
CA GLY A 77 26.72 -8.30 13.93
C GLY A 77 28.16 -7.96 13.57
N VAL A 78 28.38 -6.72 13.12
CA VAL A 78 29.72 -6.17 12.97
C VAL A 78 30.36 -6.23 14.35
N ALA A 79 31.29 -7.17 14.53
CA ALA A 79 32.13 -7.20 15.73
C ALA A 79 32.85 -5.86 15.79
N GLY A 80 32.62 -5.12 16.88
CA GLY A 80 33.25 -3.84 17.13
C GLY A 80 34.76 -3.98 17.02
N GLY A 81 35.33 -3.38 15.99
CA GLY A 81 36.77 -3.12 15.92
C GLY A 81 37.09 -2.07 16.98
N GLY A 82 37.77 -2.50 18.04
CA GLY A 82 38.39 -1.59 18.99
C GLY A 82 39.41 -0.72 18.27
N TYR A 83 39.27 0.59 18.42
CA TYR A 83 40.35 1.53 18.16
C TYR A 83 41.11 1.64 19.49
N GLU A 84 42.28 1.00 19.56
CA GLU A 84 43.39 1.49 20.38
C GLU A 84 43.94 2.79 19.76
#